data_AF-H0QX87-F1
#
_entry.id   AF-H0QX87-F1
#
_cell.length_a   1.000
_cell.length_b   1.000
_cell.length_c   1.000
_cell.angle_alpha   90.00
_cell.angle_beta   90.00
_cell.angle_gamma   90.00
#
_symmetry.space_group_name_H-M   'P 1'
#
loop_
_entity.id
_entity.type
_entity.pdbx_description
1 polymer ?
#
loop_
_entity_poly.entity_id
_entity_poly.type
_entity_poly.pdbx_seq_one_letter_code
_entity_poly.pdbx_strand_id
1 'polypeptide(L)'
;VAAWMFNHGQCCVAGTRLFVERPIFDEFTAAVADAASKAKIGPGLDPTTELGPLVSQEQFDRVNSYIQQGLADGARALTGGSRWGSEGYFVEPTVFVDVKPEFSIVEEEIFGPVVAALPFDGEEDVTKAANNSIYGLAAGIWTKDISKAHRTARAVKAGSVWVNQYNGFDTALPFGGFKQSGWGRELGSSAVDLYTQVKAVNIAL
;
A
#
# COMPACT_ATOMS: atom_id res chain seq x y z
N VAL A 1 7.05 7.31 3.54
CA VAL A 1 8.04 6.34 3.02
C VAL A 1 7.77 4.93 3.52
N ALA A 2 7.76 4.67 4.83
CA ALA A 2 7.57 3.32 5.40
C ALA A 2 6.28 2.58 4.94
N ALA A 3 5.19 3.28 4.64
CA ALA A 3 3.92 2.67 4.24
C ALA A 3 4.01 1.79 2.98
N TRP A 4 4.87 2.12 2.02
CA TRP A 4 5.00 1.40 0.73
C TRP A 4 6.40 0.80 0.50
N MET A 5 7.42 1.25 1.25
CA MET A 5 8.77 0.67 1.18
C MET A 5 9.03 -0.45 2.18
N PHE A 6 8.18 -0.60 3.22
CA PHE A 6 8.34 -1.69 4.18
C PHE A 6 8.36 -3.04 3.46
N ASN A 7 9.33 -3.88 3.83
CA ASN A 7 9.60 -5.16 3.18
C ASN A 7 9.73 -5.06 1.65
N HIS A 8 10.38 -4.00 1.14
CA HIS A 8 10.61 -3.80 -0.29
C HIS A 8 9.32 -3.60 -1.09
N GLY A 9 8.23 -3.19 -0.42
CA GLY A 9 6.90 -3.15 -1.01
C GLY A 9 6.29 -4.52 -1.32
N GLN A 10 6.97 -5.62 -0.95
CA GLN A 10 6.44 -6.98 -0.99
C GLN A 10 5.55 -7.20 0.25
N CYS A 11 4.48 -6.43 0.34
CA CYS A 11 3.57 -6.41 1.46
C CYS A 11 2.16 -6.13 0.95
N CYS A 12 1.21 -7.03 1.18
CA CYS A 12 -0.13 -6.93 0.59
C CYS A 12 -0.90 -5.68 1.05
N VAL A 13 -0.51 -5.10 2.20
CA VAL A 13 -1.10 -3.86 2.73
C VAL A 13 -0.35 -2.61 2.30
N ALA A 14 0.68 -2.70 1.45
CA ALA A 14 1.50 -1.56 1.08
C ALA A 14 0.64 -0.38 0.59
N GLY A 15 0.97 0.83 1.07
CA GLY A 15 0.28 2.06 0.69
C GLY A 15 0.66 2.55 -0.70
N THR A 16 0.35 1.76 -1.74
CA THR A 16 0.80 1.95 -3.13
C THR A 16 0.05 3.07 -3.88
N ARG A 17 -1.12 3.48 -3.39
CA ARG A 17 -1.81 4.71 -3.84
C ARG A 17 -1.72 5.77 -2.76
N LEU A 18 -0.91 6.80 -3.00
CA LEU A 18 -0.68 7.93 -2.10
C LEU A 18 -1.56 9.11 -2.49
N PHE A 19 -2.71 9.25 -1.83
CA PHE A 19 -3.58 10.41 -2.02
C PHE A 19 -3.11 11.59 -1.17
N VAL A 20 -2.94 12.76 -1.77
CA VAL A 20 -2.46 13.97 -1.09
C VAL A 20 -3.35 15.15 -1.43
N GLU A 21 -3.75 15.96 -0.43
CA GLU A 21 -4.58 17.15 -0.67
C GLU A 21 -3.83 18.11 -1.62
N ARG A 22 -4.54 18.59 -2.66
CA ARG A 22 -3.95 19.39 -3.75
C ARG A 22 -3.03 20.54 -3.29
N PRO A 23 -3.35 21.33 -2.24
CA PRO A 23 -2.50 22.44 -1.81
C PRO A 23 -1.08 22.05 -1.36
N ILE A 24 -0.86 20.79 -0.97
CA ILE A 24 0.46 20.30 -0.51
C ILE A 24 1.04 19.22 -1.43
N PHE A 25 0.40 18.92 -2.57
CA PHE A 25 0.76 17.78 -3.42
C PHE A 25 2.21 17.82 -3.88
N ASP A 26 2.64 18.94 -4.49
CA ASP A 26 3.98 19.05 -5.07
C ASP A 26 5.08 19.00 -4.00
N GLU A 27 4.94 19.81 -2.93
CA GLU A 27 5.91 19.83 -1.82
C GLU A 27 6.01 18.48 -1.12
N PHE A 28 4.86 17.85 -0.82
CA PHE A 28 4.83 16.58 -0.11
C PHE A 28 5.40 15.44 -0.97
N THR A 29 5.03 15.34 -2.23
CA THR A 29 5.52 14.27 -3.12
C THR A 29 7.01 14.43 -3.41
N ALA A 30 7.51 15.65 -3.57
CA ALA A 30 8.93 15.94 -3.68
C ALA A 30 9.70 15.50 -2.41
N ALA A 31 9.18 15.81 -1.22
CA ALA A 31 9.76 15.38 0.04
C ALA A 31 9.73 13.84 0.22
N VAL A 32 8.65 13.17 -0.22
CA VAL A 32 8.57 11.70 -0.21
C VAL A 32 9.61 11.09 -1.15
N ALA A 33 9.78 11.66 -2.35
CA ALA A 33 10.77 11.21 -3.33
C ALA A 33 12.21 11.42 -2.84
N ASP A 34 12.51 12.59 -2.27
CA ASP A 34 13.81 12.87 -1.66
C ASP A 34 14.12 11.94 -0.48
N ALA A 35 13.14 11.64 0.37
CA ALA A 35 13.32 10.70 1.46
C ALA A 35 13.50 9.25 0.97
N ALA A 36 12.79 8.84 -0.09
CA ALA A 36 12.91 7.51 -0.68
C ALA A 36 14.24 7.28 -1.41
N SER A 37 14.75 8.31 -2.11
CA SER A 37 16.02 8.22 -2.86
C SER A 37 17.26 8.02 -1.97
N LYS A 38 17.14 8.37 -0.68
CA LYS A 38 18.19 8.23 0.33
C LYS A 38 18.30 6.83 0.93
N ALA A 39 17.36 5.94 0.61
CA ALA A 39 17.36 4.59 1.15
C ALA A 39 18.64 3.85 0.76
N LYS A 40 19.30 3.23 1.73
CA LYS A 40 20.50 2.43 1.48
C LYS A 40 20.12 1.07 0.91
N ILE A 41 20.32 0.90 -0.39
CA ILE A 41 20.04 -0.35 -1.09
C ILE A 41 21.26 -1.29 -0.97
N GLY A 42 21.03 -2.56 -0.61
CA GLY A 42 22.13 -3.50 -0.44
C GLY A 42 21.71 -4.91 -0.02
N PRO A 43 22.66 -5.84 0.19
CA PRO A 43 22.36 -7.20 0.64
C PRO A 43 21.72 -7.21 2.04
N GLY A 44 20.77 -8.10 2.29
CA GLY A 44 20.04 -8.16 3.57
C GLY A 44 20.87 -8.58 4.79
N LEU A 45 22.11 -9.06 4.59
CA LEU A 45 23.05 -9.36 5.68
C LEU A 45 23.99 -8.19 6.00
N ASP A 46 23.99 -7.14 5.19
CA ASP A 46 24.71 -5.89 5.51
C ASP A 46 23.85 -5.08 6.49
N PRO A 47 24.36 -4.76 7.70
CA PRO A 47 23.60 -4.03 8.72
C PRO A 47 23.30 -2.57 8.34
N THR A 48 23.91 -2.04 7.28
CA THR A 48 23.65 -0.69 6.76
C THR A 48 22.55 -0.66 5.70
N THR A 49 22.11 -1.82 5.21
CA THR A 49 21.02 -1.94 4.25
C THR A 49 19.69 -1.57 4.89
N GLU A 50 18.97 -0.68 4.22
CA GLU A 50 17.59 -0.29 4.55
C GLU A 50 16.59 -0.92 3.58
N LEU A 51 17.04 -1.27 2.37
CA LEU A 51 16.24 -1.87 1.31
C LEU A 51 17.04 -2.95 0.57
N GLY A 52 16.67 -4.21 0.78
CA GLY A 52 17.18 -5.37 0.05
C GLY A 52 16.58 -5.59 -1.35
N PRO A 53 16.88 -6.74 -1.97
CA PRO A 53 16.38 -7.09 -3.30
C PRO A 53 14.93 -7.60 -3.22
N LEU A 54 14.27 -7.64 -4.37
CA LEU A 54 13.07 -8.46 -4.55
C LEU A 54 13.42 -9.95 -4.45
N VAL A 55 12.41 -10.78 -4.20
CA VAL A 55 12.61 -12.20 -3.86
C VAL A 55 13.19 -13.03 -5.02
N SER A 56 12.93 -12.67 -6.28
CA SER A 56 13.28 -13.48 -7.44
C SER A 56 13.41 -12.64 -8.72
N GLN A 57 14.00 -13.25 -9.76
CA GLN A 57 14.02 -12.70 -11.12
C GLN A 57 12.60 -12.46 -11.65
N GLU A 58 11.68 -13.40 -11.43
CA GLU A 58 10.28 -13.27 -11.86
C GLU A 58 9.61 -12.04 -11.24
N GLN A 59 9.80 -11.82 -9.93
CA GLN A 59 9.26 -10.60 -9.30
C GLN A 59 9.95 -9.34 -9.79
N PHE A 60 11.25 -9.37 -10.01
CA PHE A 60 11.98 -8.26 -10.59
C PHE A 60 11.43 -7.88 -11.97
N ASP A 61 11.24 -8.85 -12.85
CA ASP A 61 10.73 -8.64 -14.21
C ASP A 61 9.29 -8.10 -14.18
N ARG A 62 8.42 -8.66 -13.31
CA ARG A 62 7.05 -8.17 -13.10
C ARG A 62 7.06 -6.71 -12.65
N VAL A 63 7.78 -6.38 -11.57
CA VAL A 63 7.83 -5.01 -11.04
C VAL A 63 8.40 -4.05 -12.07
N ASN A 64 9.48 -4.43 -12.76
CA ASN A 64 10.07 -3.61 -13.81
C ASN A 64 9.09 -3.40 -14.99
N SER A 65 8.30 -4.41 -15.36
CA SER A 65 7.29 -4.23 -16.41
C SER A 65 6.22 -3.20 -16.05
N TYR A 66 5.76 -3.15 -14.78
CA TYR A 66 4.83 -2.11 -14.32
C TYR A 66 5.47 -0.73 -14.34
N ILE A 67 6.74 -0.62 -13.92
CA ILE A 67 7.47 0.65 -13.96
C ILE A 67 7.57 1.15 -15.41
N GLN A 68 7.97 0.29 -16.35
CA GLN A 68 8.07 0.66 -17.76
C GLN A 68 6.70 1.01 -18.35
N GLN A 69 5.64 0.27 -18.00
CA GLN A 69 4.28 0.57 -18.45
C GLN A 69 3.80 1.92 -17.92
N GLY A 70 4.03 2.23 -16.64
CA GLY A 70 3.68 3.53 -16.07
C GLY A 70 4.36 4.71 -16.77
N LEU A 71 5.66 4.57 -17.08
CA LEU A 71 6.39 5.57 -17.89
C LEU A 71 5.82 5.70 -19.30
N ALA A 72 5.48 4.57 -19.94
CA ALA A 72 4.89 4.55 -21.28
C ALA A 72 3.48 5.17 -21.32
N ASP A 73 2.70 5.01 -20.25
CA ASP A 73 1.37 5.61 -20.08
C ASP A 73 1.43 7.14 -19.85
N GLY A 74 2.64 7.67 -19.60
CA GLY A 74 2.91 9.10 -19.43
C GLY A 74 3.08 9.54 -17.98
N ALA A 75 3.18 8.60 -17.02
CA ALA A 75 3.53 8.94 -15.64
C ALA A 75 4.97 9.44 -15.56
N ARG A 76 5.25 10.28 -14.57
CA ARG A 76 6.59 10.80 -14.29
C ARG A 76 7.12 10.23 -12.98
N ALA A 77 8.29 9.61 -13.02
CA ALA A 77 9.00 9.19 -11.81
C ALA A 77 9.75 10.38 -11.20
N LEU A 78 9.42 10.75 -9.96
CA LEU A 78 10.17 11.75 -9.17
C LEU A 78 11.49 11.19 -8.63
N THR A 79 11.55 9.88 -8.44
CA THR A 79 12.74 9.12 -8.04
C THR A 79 12.58 7.68 -8.51
N GLY A 80 13.71 6.96 -8.61
CA GLY A 80 13.76 5.59 -9.10
C GLY A 80 13.28 5.46 -10.55
N GLY A 81 12.44 4.46 -10.81
CA GLY A 81 11.97 4.12 -12.14
C GLY A 81 12.92 3.17 -12.89
N SER A 82 13.90 2.60 -12.19
CA SER A 82 14.87 1.71 -12.81
C SER A 82 15.42 0.65 -11.84
N ARG A 83 16.24 -0.25 -12.41
CA ARG A 83 17.03 -1.23 -11.66
C ARG A 83 18.13 -0.52 -10.88
N TRP A 84 18.36 -0.97 -9.64
CA TRP A 84 19.56 -0.56 -8.91
C TRP A 84 20.71 -1.53 -9.16
N GLY A 85 21.86 -1.02 -9.61
CA GLY A 85 23.06 -1.81 -9.89
C GLY A 85 22.92 -2.82 -11.04
N SER A 86 23.93 -3.68 -11.23
CA SER A 86 23.99 -4.66 -12.33
C SER A 86 23.70 -6.11 -11.92
N GLU A 87 23.65 -6.40 -10.62
CA GLU A 87 23.50 -7.75 -10.06
C GLU A 87 22.35 -7.82 -9.05
N GLY A 88 21.87 -9.02 -8.74
CA GLY A 88 20.71 -9.22 -7.87
C GLY A 88 19.38 -8.74 -8.46
N TYR A 89 18.37 -8.62 -7.63
CA TYR A 89 16.99 -8.29 -8.03
C TYR A 89 16.54 -6.95 -7.41
N PHE A 90 17.42 -5.95 -7.46
CA PHE A 90 17.21 -4.67 -6.79
C PHE A 90 16.49 -3.67 -7.69
N VAL A 91 15.47 -3.02 -7.13
CA VAL A 91 14.69 -1.97 -7.80
C VAL A 91 14.83 -0.69 -6.98
N GLU A 92 15.03 0.44 -7.65
CA GLU A 92 15.07 1.74 -7.00
C GLU A 92 13.66 2.11 -6.46
N PRO A 93 13.54 2.65 -5.23
CA PRO A 93 12.29 3.19 -4.72
C PRO A 93 11.70 4.18 -5.72
N THR A 94 10.49 3.91 -6.19
CA THR A 94 9.89 4.67 -7.29
C THR A 94 8.65 5.43 -6.84
N VAL A 95 8.64 6.74 -7.03
CA VAL A 95 7.49 7.61 -6.73
C VAL A 95 6.97 8.18 -8.04
N PHE A 96 5.81 7.72 -8.49
CA PHE A 96 5.14 8.23 -9.68
C PHE A 96 4.20 9.39 -9.33
N VAL A 97 4.23 10.43 -10.17
CA VAL A 97 3.26 11.52 -10.24
C VAL A 97 2.76 11.64 -11.68
N ASP A 98 1.85 12.59 -11.93
CA ASP A 98 1.22 12.78 -13.24
C ASP A 98 0.50 11.51 -13.74
N VAL A 99 0.01 10.70 -12.80
CA VAL A 99 -0.72 9.45 -13.04
C VAL A 99 -2.21 9.70 -13.21
N LYS A 100 -2.90 8.76 -13.86
CA LYS A 100 -4.37 8.75 -13.94
C LYS A 100 -4.95 7.52 -13.25
N PRO A 101 -6.21 7.57 -12.79
CA PRO A 101 -6.86 6.45 -12.11
C PRO A 101 -6.81 5.13 -12.89
N GLU A 102 -6.87 5.18 -14.22
CA GLU A 102 -6.87 4.03 -15.13
C GLU A 102 -5.48 3.45 -15.43
N PHE A 103 -4.40 4.05 -14.92
CA PHE A 103 -3.06 3.52 -15.15
C PHE A 103 -2.86 2.21 -14.38
N SER A 104 -2.20 1.24 -15.01
CA SER A 104 -1.90 -0.06 -14.39
C SER A 104 -1.17 0.07 -13.04
N ILE A 105 -0.24 1.02 -12.94
CA ILE A 105 0.48 1.35 -11.70
C ILE A 105 -0.38 1.96 -10.58
N VAL A 106 -1.64 2.29 -10.87
CA VAL A 106 -2.65 2.76 -9.90
C VAL A 106 -3.68 1.66 -9.60
N GLU A 107 -4.16 0.94 -10.61
CA GLU A 107 -5.22 -0.05 -10.46
C GLU A 107 -4.74 -1.41 -9.93
N GLU A 108 -3.55 -1.84 -10.34
CA GLU A 108 -3.05 -3.20 -10.12
C GLU A 108 -2.00 -3.28 -9.00
N GLU A 109 -1.88 -4.47 -8.40
CA GLU A 109 -0.85 -4.73 -7.40
C GLU A 109 0.50 -5.04 -8.06
N ILE A 110 1.45 -4.11 -7.86
CA ILE A 110 2.83 -4.21 -8.36
C ILE A 110 3.67 -5.16 -7.47
N PHE A 111 3.49 -5.08 -6.15
CA PHE A 111 4.23 -5.86 -5.14
C PHE A 111 5.75 -5.63 -5.15
N GLY A 112 6.14 -4.35 -5.21
CA GLY A 112 7.51 -3.86 -5.16
C GLY A 112 7.56 -2.43 -4.59
N PRO A 113 8.76 -1.80 -4.48
CA PRO A 113 8.92 -0.50 -3.84
C PRO A 113 8.50 0.62 -4.81
N VAL A 114 7.22 0.68 -5.14
CA VAL A 114 6.63 1.62 -6.09
C VAL A 114 5.36 2.22 -5.50
N VAL A 115 5.20 3.52 -5.60
CA VAL A 115 3.99 4.24 -5.18
C VAL A 115 3.55 5.22 -6.26
N ALA A 116 2.26 5.31 -6.51
CA ALA A 116 1.64 6.31 -7.37
C ALA A 116 0.94 7.36 -6.50
N ALA A 117 1.28 8.64 -6.69
CA ALA A 117 0.71 9.75 -5.94
C ALA A 117 -0.38 10.47 -6.75
N LEU A 118 -1.55 10.68 -6.14
CA LEU A 118 -2.72 11.32 -6.76
C LEU A 118 -3.20 12.52 -5.93
N PRO A 119 -3.44 13.69 -6.53
CA PRO A 119 -4.03 14.81 -5.83
C PRO A 119 -5.53 14.59 -5.61
N PHE A 120 -6.09 15.19 -4.55
CA PHE A 120 -7.54 15.24 -4.31
C PHE A 120 -7.98 16.59 -3.74
N ASP A 121 -9.26 16.93 -3.89
CA ASP A 121 -9.83 18.24 -3.54
C ASP A 121 -10.81 18.24 -2.35
N GLY A 122 -11.02 17.10 -1.68
CA GLY A 122 -11.79 17.01 -0.45
C GLY A 122 -12.02 15.58 0.06
N GLU A 123 -12.72 15.46 1.19
CA GLU A 123 -13.00 14.18 1.87
C GLU A 123 -13.88 13.24 1.01
N GLU A 124 -14.91 13.79 0.35
CA GLU A 124 -15.79 13.00 -0.52
C GLU A 124 -15.06 12.49 -1.78
N ASP A 125 -14.23 13.35 -2.37
CA ASP A 125 -13.42 13.01 -3.55
C ASP A 125 -12.44 11.86 -3.24
N VAL A 126 -11.65 11.99 -2.17
CA VAL A 126 -10.67 10.95 -1.80
C VAL A 126 -11.33 9.64 -1.39
N THR A 127 -12.46 9.66 -0.69
CA THR A 127 -13.15 8.42 -0.30
C THR A 127 -13.74 7.71 -1.51
N LYS A 128 -14.27 8.44 -2.49
CA LYS A 128 -14.71 7.87 -3.77
C LYS A 128 -13.54 7.27 -4.55
N ALA A 129 -12.44 7.99 -4.69
CA ALA A 129 -11.24 7.52 -5.39
C ALA A 129 -10.58 6.31 -4.70
N ALA A 130 -10.42 6.34 -3.38
CA ALA A 130 -9.88 5.23 -2.60
C ALA A 130 -10.75 3.96 -2.75
N ASN A 131 -12.07 4.13 -2.76
CA ASN A 131 -13.02 3.02 -2.91
C ASN A 131 -13.18 2.51 -4.34
N ASN A 132 -12.78 3.28 -5.36
CA ASN A 132 -12.76 2.85 -6.75
C ASN A 132 -11.58 1.90 -7.00
N SER A 133 -11.74 0.68 -6.52
CA SER A 133 -10.78 -0.42 -6.67
C SER A 133 -11.52 -1.73 -6.42
N ILE A 134 -11.08 -2.81 -7.07
CA ILE A 134 -11.54 -4.16 -6.76
C ILE A 134 -11.01 -4.65 -5.40
N TYR A 135 -9.95 -4.02 -4.89
CA TYR A 135 -9.31 -4.33 -3.62
C TYR A 135 -9.93 -3.56 -2.45
N GLY A 136 -9.62 -4.03 -1.24
CA GLY A 136 -10.06 -3.44 0.02
C GLY A 136 -9.37 -4.06 1.22
N LEU A 137 -8.05 -4.27 1.16
CA LEU A 137 -7.30 -4.91 2.25
C LEU A 137 -7.06 -3.95 3.42
N ALA A 138 -6.36 -2.85 3.18
CA ALA A 138 -6.05 -1.86 4.20
C ALA A 138 -6.08 -0.41 3.67
N ALA A 139 -6.18 0.55 4.58
CA ALA A 139 -6.09 1.98 4.29
C ALA A 139 -5.41 2.75 5.44
N GLY A 140 -4.88 3.93 5.12
CA GLY A 140 -4.24 4.83 6.07
C GLY A 140 -4.72 6.25 5.88
N ILE A 141 -4.95 6.97 6.98
CA ILE A 141 -5.48 8.33 6.98
C ILE A 141 -4.57 9.20 7.85
N TRP A 142 -4.09 10.32 7.31
CA TRP A 142 -3.29 11.29 8.06
C TRP A 142 -4.07 12.60 8.19
N THR A 143 -4.44 12.95 9.41
CA THR A 143 -5.11 14.21 9.71
C THR A 143 -5.04 14.54 11.20
N LYS A 144 -5.04 15.84 11.52
CA LYS A 144 -5.20 16.34 12.90
C LYS A 144 -6.67 16.48 13.31
N ASP A 145 -7.60 16.48 12.36
CA ASP A 145 -9.03 16.57 12.63
C ASP A 145 -9.59 15.17 12.94
N ILE A 146 -9.88 14.93 14.22
CA ILE A 146 -10.41 13.64 14.70
C ILE A 146 -11.78 13.30 14.10
N SER A 147 -12.59 14.32 13.79
CA SER A 147 -13.90 14.10 13.16
C SER A 147 -13.73 13.67 11.71
N LYS A 148 -12.83 14.33 10.97
CA LYS A 148 -12.43 13.89 9.61
C LYS A 148 -11.87 12.47 9.64
N ALA A 149 -10.99 12.15 10.60
CA ALA A 149 -10.42 10.82 10.73
C ALA A 149 -11.49 9.72 10.84
N HIS A 150 -12.46 9.87 11.75
CA HIS A 150 -13.52 8.87 11.94
C HIS A 150 -14.49 8.79 10.75
N ARG A 151 -14.88 9.92 10.15
CA ARG A 151 -15.78 9.91 8.97
C ARG A 151 -15.12 9.25 7.77
N THR A 152 -13.86 9.61 7.46
CA THR A 152 -13.09 8.98 6.37
C THR A 152 -12.87 7.49 6.65
N ALA A 153 -12.49 7.11 7.87
CA ALA A 153 -12.28 5.71 8.22
C ALA A 153 -13.55 4.87 8.06
N ARG A 154 -14.71 5.42 8.41
CA ARG A 154 -16.01 4.77 8.20
C ARG A 154 -16.38 4.65 6.72
N ALA A 155 -15.99 5.61 5.88
CA ALA A 155 -16.35 5.66 4.47
C ALA A 155 -15.47 4.78 3.58
N VAL A 156 -14.20 4.56 3.94
CA VAL A 156 -13.29 3.70 3.19
C VAL A 156 -13.63 2.22 3.39
N LYS A 157 -13.73 1.48 2.28
CA LYS A 157 -14.05 0.05 2.23
C LYS A 157 -12.77 -0.77 2.31
N ALA A 158 -12.19 -0.85 3.51
CA ALA A 158 -10.99 -1.63 3.78
C ALA A 158 -11.14 -2.48 5.05
N GLY A 159 -10.43 -3.60 5.08
CA GLY A 159 -10.36 -4.53 6.21
C GLY A 159 -9.79 -3.92 7.48
N SER A 160 -8.68 -3.19 7.32
CA SER A 160 -8.00 -2.48 8.39
C SER A 160 -7.79 -1.02 8.00
N VAL A 161 -8.06 -0.10 8.92
CA VAL A 161 -7.85 1.33 8.71
C VAL A 161 -7.01 1.89 9.83
N TRP A 162 -5.86 2.48 9.47
CA TRP A 162 -4.98 3.15 10.42
C TRP A 162 -5.12 4.66 10.32
N VAL A 163 -5.10 5.35 11.47
CA VAL A 163 -5.13 6.81 11.55
C VAL A 163 -3.80 7.30 12.14
N ASN A 164 -3.15 8.23 11.43
CA ASN A 164 -1.86 8.83 11.76
C ASN A 164 -0.70 7.83 11.94
N GLN A 165 -0.84 6.66 11.33
CA GLN A 165 0.14 5.59 11.28
C GLN A 165 -0.17 4.66 10.10
N TYR A 166 0.73 3.72 9.83
CA TYR A 166 0.54 2.69 8.80
C TYR A 166 1.33 1.43 9.19
N ASN A 167 0.91 0.25 8.71
CA ASN A 167 1.49 -1.03 9.10
C ASN A 167 1.47 -1.28 10.63
N GLY A 168 0.49 -0.70 11.34
CA GLY A 168 0.30 -0.88 12.78
C GLY A 168 -0.41 -2.20 13.08
N PHE A 169 0.28 -3.31 12.86
CA PHE A 169 -0.25 -4.66 13.12
C PHE A 169 -0.22 -5.01 14.61
N ASP A 170 -1.22 -5.76 15.06
CA ASP A 170 -1.27 -6.37 16.39
C ASP A 170 -1.98 -7.72 16.29
N THR A 171 -1.45 -8.74 16.97
CA THR A 171 -2.01 -10.10 16.99
C THR A 171 -3.43 -10.18 17.54
N ALA A 172 -3.85 -9.22 18.37
CA ALA A 172 -5.18 -9.13 18.94
C ALA A 172 -6.19 -8.42 18.02
N LEU A 173 -5.74 -7.71 16.98
CA LEU A 173 -6.60 -7.02 16.04
C LEU A 173 -6.90 -7.91 14.82
N PRO A 174 -8.17 -8.09 14.42
CA PRO A 174 -8.51 -8.89 13.26
C PRO A 174 -8.01 -8.22 11.97
N PHE A 175 -7.53 -9.05 11.05
CA PHE A 175 -6.98 -8.66 9.76
C PHE A 175 -7.61 -9.45 8.62
N GLY A 176 -7.90 -8.80 7.49
CA GLY A 176 -8.44 -9.46 6.30
C GLY A 176 -9.28 -8.51 5.46
N GLY A 177 -9.40 -8.79 4.16
CA GLY A 177 -9.88 -7.81 3.20
C GLY A 177 -11.40 -7.68 3.04
N PHE A 178 -11.77 -6.65 2.28
CA PHE A 178 -13.07 -6.48 1.64
C PHE A 178 -12.93 -6.83 0.15
N LYS A 179 -14.06 -7.05 -0.52
CA LYS A 179 -14.13 -7.24 -1.99
C LYS A 179 -13.22 -8.40 -2.45
N GLN A 180 -12.36 -8.18 -3.45
CA GLN A 180 -11.45 -9.21 -3.95
C GLN A 180 -10.17 -9.38 -3.11
N SER A 181 -9.98 -8.59 -2.05
CA SER A 181 -8.87 -8.78 -1.10
C SER A 181 -9.10 -9.92 -0.10
N GLY A 182 -10.14 -10.74 -0.30
CA GLY A 182 -10.40 -11.96 0.45
C GLY A 182 -11.68 -11.93 1.29
N TRP A 183 -11.94 -13.06 1.96
CA TRP A 183 -13.07 -13.31 2.84
C TRP A 183 -12.59 -13.90 4.17
N GLY A 184 -13.34 -13.67 5.25
CA GLY A 184 -12.92 -14.04 6.61
C GLY A 184 -11.94 -13.04 7.24
N ARG A 185 -11.53 -13.31 8.48
CA ARG A 185 -10.56 -12.50 9.23
C ARG A 185 -9.60 -13.41 9.98
N GLU A 186 -8.31 -13.22 9.77
CA GLU A 186 -7.23 -13.82 10.55
C GLU A 186 -6.86 -12.90 11.71
N LEU A 187 -6.04 -13.41 12.65
CA LEU A 187 -5.71 -12.73 13.92
C LEU A 187 -6.94 -12.40 14.79
N GLY A 188 -6.69 -11.87 15.98
CA GLY A 188 -7.73 -11.57 16.96
C GLY A 188 -8.60 -12.77 17.32
N SER A 189 -9.70 -12.52 18.03
CA SER A 189 -10.65 -13.57 18.39
C SER A 189 -11.45 -14.09 17.19
N SER A 190 -11.69 -13.24 16.18
CA SER A 190 -12.47 -13.59 14.98
C SER A 190 -11.85 -14.73 14.17
N ALA A 191 -10.53 -14.93 14.24
CA ALA A 191 -9.89 -16.05 13.56
C ALA A 191 -10.33 -17.42 14.09
N VAL A 192 -10.73 -17.53 15.35
CA VAL A 192 -11.19 -18.80 15.95
C VAL A 192 -12.44 -19.33 15.24
N ASP A 193 -13.31 -18.44 14.76
CA ASP A 193 -14.53 -18.80 14.05
C ASP A 193 -14.22 -19.50 12.71
N LEU A 194 -13.04 -19.27 12.11
CA LEU A 194 -12.61 -19.94 10.88
C LEU A 194 -12.24 -21.41 11.09
N TYR A 195 -11.93 -21.81 12.33
CA TYR A 195 -11.43 -23.14 12.67
C TYR A 195 -12.40 -23.94 13.57
N THR A 196 -13.60 -23.42 13.80
CA THR A 196 -14.57 -24.03 14.71
C THR A 196 -15.92 -24.29 14.02
N GLN A 197 -16.76 -25.10 14.64
CA GLN A 197 -18.12 -25.42 14.17
C GLN A 197 -19.11 -25.19 15.30
N VAL A 198 -20.10 -24.32 15.08
CA VAL A 198 -21.16 -24.05 16.05
C VAL A 198 -22.20 -25.17 16.00
N LYS A 199 -22.51 -25.76 17.17
CA LYS A 199 -23.52 -26.83 17.31
C LYS A 199 -24.66 -26.36 18.21
N ALA A 200 -25.87 -26.30 17.68
CA ALA A 200 -27.09 -26.10 18.47
C ALA A 200 -27.63 -27.45 18.95
N VAL A 201 -27.90 -27.56 20.25
CA VAL A 201 -28.52 -28.75 20.87
C VAL A 201 -29.79 -28.32 21.58
N ASN A 202 -30.91 -28.97 21.27
CA ASN A 202 -32.22 -28.70 21.87
C ASN A 202 -32.76 -29.98 22.53
N ILE A 203 -33.26 -29.86 23.75
CA ILE A 203 -33.77 -30.99 24.55
C ILE A 203 -35.15 -30.61 25.12
N ALA A 204 -36.16 -31.43 24.84
CA ALA A 204 -37.44 -31.41 25.54
C ALA A 204 -37.43 -32.49 26.62
N LEU A 205 -37.83 -32.11 27.84
CA LEU A 205 -37.89 -32.99 29.03
C LEU A 205 -39.31 -33.51 29.26
#